data_AF-A0A9E3QIT6-F1
#
_entry.id   AF-A0A9E3QIT6-F1
#
_cell.length_a   1.000
_cell.length_b   1.000
_cell.length_c   1.000
_cell.angle_alpha   90.00
_cell.angle_beta   90.00
_cell.angle_gamma   90.00
#
_symmetry.space_group_name_H-M   'P 1'
#
loop_
_entity.id
_entity.type
_entity.pdbx_description
1 polymer ?
#
loop_
_entity_poly.entity_id
_entity_poly.type
_entity_poly.pdbx_seq_one_letter_code
_entity_poly.pdbx_strand_id
1 'polypeptide(L)'
;LVPIPPDDPIYSTKVGFDLSDCRLNSVAGGRRGVPRLEGVQLNGHWAIIYSPFDIGCALESHQGPDCRGYTHESALRIAANIVLYATMP
;
A
#
# COMPACT_ATOMS: atom_id res chain seq x y z
N LEU A 1 10.52 11.40 -1.46
CA LEU A 1 9.39 11.06 -0.58
C LEU A 1 9.95 10.53 0.72
N VAL A 2 9.24 10.67 1.85
CA VAL A 2 9.68 10.07 3.13
C VAL A 2 8.97 8.74 3.34
N PRO A 3 9.62 7.71 3.92
CA PRO A 3 8.93 6.49 4.31
C PRO A 3 7.80 6.79 5.29
N ILE A 4 6.62 6.21 5.06
CA ILE A 4 5.54 6.27 6.05
C ILE A 4 5.90 5.30 7.19
N PRO A 5 5.93 5.75 8.46
CA PRO A 5 6.33 4.93 9.60
C PRO A 5 5.52 3.62 9.71
N PRO A 6 6.13 2.47 10.06
CA PRO A 6 5.40 1.19 10.14
C PRO A 6 4.24 1.16 11.14
N ASP A 7 4.24 2.05 12.12
CA ASP A 7 3.21 2.25 13.14
C ASP A 7 2.15 3.30 12.77
N ASP A 8 2.24 3.89 11.57
CA ASP A 8 1.28 4.86 11.06
C ASP A 8 -0.14 4.24 10.96
N PRO A 9 -1.19 4.98 11.37
CA PRO A 9 -2.58 4.50 11.32
C PRO A 9 -3.01 3.97 9.96
N ILE A 10 -2.45 4.45 8.84
CA ILE A 10 -2.79 4.00 7.48
C ILE A 10 -2.61 2.48 7.29
N TYR A 11 -1.73 1.85 8.07
CA TYR A 11 -1.48 0.41 8.02
C TYR A 11 -2.37 -0.43 8.94
N SER A 12 -3.30 0.21 9.66
CA SER A 12 -4.04 -0.42 10.76
C SER A 12 -5.55 -0.42 10.55
N THR A 13 -6.24 -1.18 11.39
CA THR A 13 -7.70 -1.24 11.46
C THR A 13 -8.36 0.07 11.91
N LYS A 14 -7.58 1.08 12.35
CA LYS A 14 -8.12 2.43 12.62
C LYS A 14 -8.57 3.14 11.35
N VAL A 15 -7.96 2.81 10.21
CA VAL A 15 -8.27 3.38 8.90
C VAL A 15 -9.12 2.41 8.08
N GLY A 16 -8.74 1.12 8.04
CA GLY A 16 -9.44 0.12 7.25
C GLY A 16 -9.02 -1.30 7.60
N PHE A 17 -8.23 -1.92 6.73
CA PHE A 17 -7.70 -3.26 6.92
C PHE A 17 -6.40 -3.24 7.74
N ASP A 18 -6.12 -4.35 8.43
CA ASP A 18 -4.78 -4.62 8.96
C ASP A 18 -3.83 -4.96 7.80
N LEU A 19 -2.80 -4.13 7.61
CA LEU A 19 -1.80 -4.28 6.56
C LEU A 19 -0.49 -4.91 7.06
N SER A 20 -0.48 -5.50 8.25
CA SER A 20 0.73 -6.12 8.83
C SER A 20 1.25 -7.36 8.06
N ASP A 21 0.39 -8.03 7.27
CA ASP A 21 0.73 -9.18 6.42
C ASP A 21 0.36 -8.95 4.94
N CYS A 22 0.88 -7.89 4.34
CA CYS A 22 0.82 -7.72 2.89
C CYS A 22 1.90 -8.55 2.20
N ARG A 23 1.58 -9.07 1.00
CA ARG A 23 2.45 -9.97 0.24
C ARG A 23 2.83 -9.37 -1.11
N LEU A 24 4.14 -9.38 -1.40
CA LEU A 24 4.67 -9.17 -2.73
C LEU A 24 4.49 -10.41 -3.59
N ASN A 25 4.24 -10.22 -4.89
CA ASN A 25 4.18 -11.32 -5.84
C ASN A 25 5.58 -11.93 -6.07
N SER A 26 5.65 -13.07 -6.77
CA SER A 26 6.92 -13.78 -7.01
C SER A 26 7.93 -12.94 -7.80
N VAL A 27 7.47 -12.11 -8.73
CA VAL A 27 8.31 -11.21 -9.55
C VAL A 27 8.95 -10.11 -8.70
N ALA A 28 8.28 -9.68 -7.63
CA ALA A 28 8.78 -8.74 -6.63
C ALA A 28 9.49 -9.42 -5.43
N GLY A 29 9.76 -10.72 -5.51
CA GLY A 29 10.54 -11.47 -4.51
C GLY A 29 9.72 -12.12 -3.39
N GLY A 30 8.39 -12.10 -3.45
CA GLY A 30 7.53 -12.96 -2.62
C GLY A 30 7.45 -12.65 -1.13
N ARG A 31 8.10 -11.55 -0.67
CA ARG A 31 8.18 -11.18 0.75
C ARG A 31 6.81 -10.83 1.33
N ARG A 32 6.71 -10.98 2.66
CA ARG A 32 5.54 -10.61 3.46
C ARG A 32 5.90 -9.58 4.53
N GLY A 33 4.93 -8.75 4.91
CA GLY A 33 5.03 -7.79 6.01
C GLY A 33 4.24 -6.51 5.73
N VAL A 34 4.51 -5.47 6.53
CA VAL A 34 3.93 -4.13 6.32
C VAL A 34 4.32 -3.61 4.92
N PRO A 35 3.35 -3.12 4.12
CA PRO A 35 3.65 -2.60 2.80
C PRO A 35 4.53 -1.35 2.90
N ARG A 36 5.49 -1.23 1.99
CA ARG A 36 6.32 -0.05 1.91
C ARG A 36 5.56 1.05 1.17
N LEU A 37 5.13 2.08 1.90
CA LEU A 37 4.63 3.32 1.32
C LEU A 37 5.54 4.48 1.69
N GLU A 38 5.56 5.48 0.81
CA GLU A 38 6.28 6.73 0.98
C GLU A 38 5.33 7.89 0.70
N GLY A 39 5.58 9.07 1.26
CA GLY A 39 4.65 10.17 1.09
C GLY A 39 5.21 11.56 1.28
N VAL A 40 4.29 12.52 1.20
CA VAL A 40 4.46 13.92 1.56
C VAL A 40 3.31 14.30 2.49
N GLN A 41 3.65 14.89 3.63
CA GLN A 41 2.64 15.44 4.54
C GLN A 41 2.38 16.92 4.22
N LEU A 42 1.11 17.32 4.30
CA LEU A 42 0.69 18.70 4.41
C LEU A 42 -0.15 18.81 5.67
N ASN A 43 0.26 19.68 6.61
CA ASN A 43 -0.43 19.89 7.89
C ASN A 43 -0.69 18.61 8.69
N GLY A 44 0.24 17.64 8.66
CA GLY A 44 0.11 16.36 9.38
C GLY A 44 -0.74 15.31 8.68
N HIS A 45 -1.25 15.58 7.48
CA HIS A 45 -2.00 14.64 6.65
C HIS A 45 -1.19 14.19 5.43
N TRP A 46 -1.18 12.91 5.10
CA TRP A 46 -0.51 12.40 3.89
C TRP A 46 -1.26 12.90 2.65
N ALA A 47 -0.72 13.92 2.00
CA ALA A 47 -1.28 14.51 0.79
C ALA A 47 -0.86 13.73 -0.48
N ILE A 48 0.30 13.07 -0.40
CA ILE A 48 0.79 12.16 -1.45
C ILE A 48 1.16 10.85 -0.77
N ILE A 49 0.67 9.75 -1.33
CA ILE A 49 1.04 8.39 -0.96
C ILE A 49 1.53 7.67 -2.22
N TYR A 50 2.72 7.11 -2.14
CA TYR A 50 3.41 6.42 -3.20
C TYR A 50 3.79 5.02 -2.76
N SER A 51 3.56 4.05 -3.64
CA SER A 51 4.04 2.70 -3.46
C SER A 51 5.20 2.44 -4.43
N PRO A 52 6.42 2.13 -3.95
CA PRO A 52 7.52 1.69 -4.81
C PRO A 52 7.28 0.34 -5.50
N PHE A 53 6.34 -0.46 -4.97
CA PHE A 53 5.89 -1.71 -5.58
C PHE A 53 4.55 -1.49 -6.28
N ASP A 54 4.38 -2.10 -7.44
CA ASP A 54 3.15 -1.94 -8.20
C ASP A 54 1.91 -2.43 -7.42
N ILE A 55 0.85 -1.63 -7.50
CA ILE A 55 -0.51 -2.00 -7.08
C ILE A 55 -1.47 -2.00 -8.26
N GLY A 56 -1.10 -1.36 -9.38
CA GLY A 56 -1.97 -1.13 -10.54
C GLY A 56 -2.30 -2.43 -11.27
N CYS A 57 -1.28 -3.21 -11.68
CA CYS A 57 -1.52 -4.48 -12.37
C CYS A 57 -2.44 -5.38 -11.54
N ALA A 58 -2.19 -5.44 -10.24
CA ALA A 58 -2.95 -6.25 -9.31
C ALA A 58 -4.42 -5.80 -9.24
N LEU A 59 -4.71 -4.50 -9.19
CA LEU A 59 -6.08 -3.97 -9.21
C LEU A 59 -6.79 -4.18 -10.55
N GLU A 60 -6.05 -4.08 -11.65
CA GLU A 60 -6.56 -4.33 -13.01
C GLU A 60 -6.75 -5.83 -13.31
N SER A 61 -6.43 -6.72 -12.36
CA SER A 61 -6.40 -8.17 -12.55
C SER A 61 -5.46 -8.61 -13.70
N HIS A 62 -4.46 -7.79 -14.00
CA HIS A 62 -3.43 -8.05 -14.99
C HIS A 62 -2.21 -8.71 -14.35
N GLN A 63 -1.56 -9.61 -15.08
CA GLN A 63 -0.30 -10.23 -14.66
C GLN A 63 0.69 -10.24 -15.82
N GLY A 64 1.94 -9.89 -15.52
CA GLY A 64 3.01 -9.87 -16.50
C GLY A 64 4.38 -9.80 -15.82
N PRO A 65 5.46 -10.04 -16.58
CA PRO A 65 6.83 -10.00 -16.07
C PRO A 65 7.23 -8.61 -15.53
N ASP A 66 6.58 -7.54 -15.99
CA ASP A 66 6.84 -6.17 -15.53
C ASP A 66 6.01 -5.77 -14.30
N CYS A 67 5.05 -6.60 -13.89
CA CYS A 67 4.21 -6.34 -12.72
C CYS A 67 4.95 -6.71 -11.43
N ARG A 68 5.92 -5.89 -11.03
CA ARG A 68 6.72 -6.05 -9.81
C ARG A 68 6.00 -5.39 -8.63
N GLY A 69 5.02 -6.11 -8.09
CA GLY A 69 4.04 -5.53 -7.17
C GLY A 69 3.54 -6.44 -6.05
N TYR A 70 2.44 -6.02 -5.44
CA TYR A 70 1.71 -6.79 -4.45
C TYR A 70 0.82 -7.86 -5.09
N THR A 71 0.41 -8.86 -4.32
CA THR A 71 -0.68 -9.76 -4.71
C THR A 71 -1.99 -8.98 -4.82
N HIS A 72 -2.95 -9.49 -5.59
CA HIS A 72 -4.28 -8.88 -5.75
C HIS A 72 -4.94 -8.52 -4.41
N GLU A 73 -4.99 -9.48 -3.48
CA GLU A 73 -5.56 -9.28 -2.14
C GLU A 73 -4.86 -8.16 -1.35
N SER A 74 -3.53 -8.13 -1.38
CA SER A 74 -2.76 -7.10 -0.68
C SER A 74 -2.91 -5.73 -1.33
N ALA A 75 -2.84 -5.65 -2.67
CA ALA A 75 -3.03 -4.42 -3.42
C ALA A 75 -4.42 -3.82 -3.17
N LEU A 76 -5.47 -4.64 -3.15
CA LEU A 76 -6.83 -4.19 -2.88
C LEU A 76 -6.97 -3.59 -1.47
N ARG A 77 -6.40 -4.26 -0.46
CA ARG A 77 -6.41 -3.75 0.93
C ARG A 77 -5.62 -2.44 1.07
N ILE A 78 -4.44 -2.37 0.45
CA ILE A 78 -3.61 -1.16 0.44
C ILE A 78 -4.38 0.00 -0.20
N ALA A 79 -4.96 -0.21 -1.39
CA ALA A 79 -5.73 0.81 -2.09
C ALA A 79 -6.96 1.26 -1.28
N ALA A 80 -7.69 0.32 -0.68
CA ALA A 80 -8.83 0.63 0.17
C ALA A 80 -8.42 1.49 1.37
N ASN A 81 -7.33 1.16 2.07
CA ASN A 81 -6.83 1.97 3.18
C ASN A 81 -6.42 3.38 2.74
N ILE A 82 -5.78 3.53 1.57
CA ILE A 82 -5.40 4.84 1.03
C ILE A 82 -6.65 5.68 0.73
N VAL A 83 -7.68 5.09 0.13
CA VAL A 83 -8.95 5.80 -0.17
C VAL A 83 -9.67 6.17 1.12
N LEU A 84 -9.76 5.25 2.09
CA LEU A 84 -10.40 5.53 3.38
C LEU A 84 -9.65 6.64 4.13
N TYR A 85 -8.32 6.57 4.20
CA TYR A 85 -7.48 7.60 4.80
C TYR A 85 -7.74 8.97 4.16
N ALA A 86 -7.82 9.04 2.83
CA ALA A 86 -8.07 10.30 2.11
C ALA A 86 -9.44 10.94 2.42
N THR A 87 -10.38 10.19 2.99
CA THR A 87 -11.70 10.69 3.41
C THR A 87 -11.77 11.06 4.88
N MET A 88 -10.71 10.81 5.66
CA MET A 88 -10.66 11.15 7.07
C MET A 88 -10.45 12.67 7.25
N PRO A 89 -11.03 13.24 8.32
CA PRO A 89 -10.93 14.68 8.60
C PRO A 89 -9.53 15.12 9.05
#